data_AF-A0AA35UK44-F1
#
_entry.id   AF-A0AA35UK44-F1
#
_cell.length_a   1.000
_cell.length_b   1.000
_cell.length_c   1.000
_cell.angle_alpha   90.00
_cell.angle_beta   90.00
_cell.angle_gamma   90.00
#
_symmetry.space_group_name_H-M   'P 1'
#
loop_
_entity.id
_entity.type
_entity.pdbx_description
1 polymer ?
#
loop_
_entity_poly.entity_id
_entity_poly.type
_entity_poly.pdbx_seq_one_letter_code
_entity_poly.pdbx_strand_id
1 'polypeptide(L)'
;MSELTKLIYAFVGIMIVGFGIVYFSKETEQDKVGQALLMSGNMLNTYARESCTQAGEAKAGTHLYMPSESQSDGNSYVSLTWNYTNNGDHVLTCRYERDKGITEMTLDGAPVGNVSVDRGADAPSRAAGAANGKHDAGH
;
A
#
# COMPACT_ATOMS: atom_id res chain seq x y z
N MET A 1 51.42 -38.01 -0.36
CA MET A 1 50.64 -37.03 0.45
C MET A 1 49.71 -37.80 1.36
N SER A 2 49.82 -37.58 2.67
CA SER A 2 49.04 -38.32 3.67
C SER A 2 47.54 -38.06 3.49
N GLU A 3 46.70 -39.06 3.70
CA GLU A 3 45.24 -38.91 3.52
C GLU A 3 44.64 -37.80 4.38
N LEU A 4 45.22 -37.60 5.58
CA LEU A 4 44.89 -36.48 6.47
C LEU A 4 45.16 -35.11 5.83
N THR A 5 46.27 -34.97 5.10
CA THR A 5 46.63 -33.73 4.42
C THR A 5 45.63 -33.40 3.31
N LYS A 6 45.18 -34.41 2.56
CA LYS A 6 44.15 -34.24 1.51
C LYS A 6 42.81 -33.78 2.12
N LEU A 7 42.42 -34.34 3.27
CA LEU A 7 41.19 -33.99 3.96
C LEU A 7 41.21 -32.55 4.50
N ILE A 8 42.34 -32.10 5.04
CA ILE A 8 42.52 -30.72 5.51
C ILE A 8 42.40 -29.71 4.36
N TYR A 9 43.05 -29.98 3.22
CA TYR A 9 42.95 -29.09 2.05
C TYR A 9 41.53 -29.01 1.48
N ALA A 10 40.78 -30.12 1.49
CA ALA A 10 39.39 -30.14 1.05
C ALA A 10 38.49 -29.27 1.95
N PHE A 11 38.67 -29.35 3.27
CA PHE A 11 37.90 -28.56 4.23
C PHE A 11 38.18 -27.05 4.11
N VAL A 12 39.46 -26.69 3.99
CA VAL A 12 39.87 -25.28 3.81
C VAL A 12 39.36 -24.73 2.48
N GLY A 13 39.37 -25.53 1.41
CA GLY A 13 38.82 -25.14 0.11
C GLY A 13 37.34 -24.77 0.17
N ILE A 14 36.51 -25.58 0.83
CA ILE A 14 35.07 -25.31 1.00
C ILE A 14 34.86 -24.05 1.85
N MET A 15 35.66 -23.86 2.91
CA MET A 15 35.59 -22.67 3.76
C MET A 15 35.87 -21.39 2.97
N ILE A 16 36.91 -21.37 2.14
CA ILE A 16 37.26 -20.19 1.33
C ILE A 16 36.18 -19.89 0.29
N VAL A 17 35.61 -20.91 -0.35
CA VAL A 17 34.51 -20.73 -1.31
C VAL A 17 33.26 -20.21 -0.62
N GLY A 18 32.91 -20.78 0.54
CA GLY A 18 31.76 -20.34 1.34
C GLY A 18 31.90 -18.88 1.80
N PHE A 19 33.04 -18.52 2.38
CA PHE A 19 33.32 -17.13 2.76
C PHE A 19 33.43 -16.20 1.55
N GLY A 20 33.94 -16.67 0.41
CA GLY A 20 33.99 -15.91 -0.83
C GLY A 20 32.59 -15.54 -1.33
N ILE A 21 31.66 -16.50 -1.35
CA ILE A 21 30.26 -16.23 -1.73
C ILE A 21 29.62 -15.24 -0.75
N VAL A 22 29.82 -15.41 0.57
CA VAL A 22 29.27 -14.47 1.58
C VAL A 22 29.89 -13.07 1.47
N TYR A 23 31.18 -12.97 1.14
CA TYR A 23 31.88 -11.69 1.00
C TYR A 23 31.44 -10.92 -0.25
N PHE A 24 31.25 -11.60 -1.37
CA PHE A 24 30.78 -10.98 -2.62
C PHE A 24 29.25 -10.83 -2.69
N SER A 25 28.49 -11.61 -1.92
CA SER A 25 27.04 -11.42 -1.73
C SER A 25 26.75 -10.29 -0.73
N LYS A 26 27.28 -9.09 -1.00
CA LYS A 26 26.61 -7.90 -0.47
C LYS A 26 25.24 -7.82 -1.13
N GLU A 27 24.22 -7.84 -0.28
CA GLU A 27 22.79 -7.69 -0.56
C GLU A 27 22.50 -7.22 -1.99
N THR A 28 21.93 -8.09 -2.80
CA THR A 28 21.28 -7.72 -4.06
C THR A 28 20.28 -6.61 -3.76
N GLU A 29 20.61 -5.38 -4.14
CA GLU A 29 19.76 -4.19 -3.95
C GLU A 29 18.32 -4.41 -4.45
N GLN A 30 18.16 -5.35 -5.39
CA GLN A 30 16.91 -5.89 -5.93
C GLN A 30 15.89 -6.35 -4.86
N ASP A 31 16.32 -6.97 -3.75
CA ASP A 31 15.39 -7.42 -2.69
C ASP A 31 14.84 -6.25 -1.87
N LYS A 32 15.67 -5.24 -1.60
CA LYS A 32 15.27 -4.03 -0.88
C LYS A 32 14.36 -3.14 -1.73
N VAL A 33 14.64 -2.98 -3.03
CA VAL A 33 13.73 -2.22 -3.91
C VAL A 33 12.42 -2.96 -4.17
N GLY A 34 12.44 -4.30 -4.27
CA GLY A 34 11.22 -5.10 -4.39
C GLY A 34 10.32 -4.97 -3.16
N GLN A 35 10.87 -5.12 -1.96
CA GLN A 35 10.08 -4.96 -0.72
C GLN A 35 9.61 -3.52 -0.50
N ALA A 36 10.45 -2.52 -0.76
CA ALA A 36 10.05 -1.12 -0.64
C ALA A 36 8.96 -0.74 -1.66
N LEU A 37 9.03 -1.27 -2.89
CA LEU A 37 8.01 -1.06 -3.90
C LEU A 37 6.68 -1.71 -3.49
N LEU A 38 6.72 -2.93 -2.95
CA LEU A 38 5.52 -3.61 -2.45
C LEU A 38 4.91 -2.89 -1.24
N MET A 39 5.72 -2.38 -0.32
CA MET A 39 5.22 -1.58 0.81
C MET A 39 4.63 -0.24 0.34
N SER A 40 5.32 0.47 -0.56
CA SER A 40 4.88 1.77 -1.05
C SER A 40 3.61 1.69 -1.93
N GLY A 41 3.48 0.64 -2.76
CA GLY A 41 2.29 0.40 -3.58
C GLY A 41 1.06 0.05 -2.75
N ASN A 42 1.23 -0.77 -1.70
CA ASN A 42 0.13 -1.08 -0.77
C ASN A 42 -0.34 0.17 -0.01
N MET A 43 0.61 0.99 0.45
CA MET A 43 0.30 2.23 1.16
C MET A 43 -0.46 3.22 0.26
N LEU A 44 -0.04 3.38 -1.01
CA LEU A 44 -0.77 4.19 -1.99
C LEU A 44 -2.20 3.69 -2.21
N ASN A 45 -2.38 2.37 -2.32
CA ASN A 45 -3.70 1.77 -2.51
C ASN A 45 -4.60 1.99 -1.29
N THR A 46 -4.07 1.87 -0.07
CA THR A 46 -4.81 2.20 1.16
C THR A 46 -5.26 3.66 1.18
N TYR A 47 -4.35 4.60 0.88
CA TYR A 47 -4.70 6.03 0.85
C TYR A 47 -5.71 6.38 -0.23
N ALA A 48 -5.54 5.81 -1.43
CA ALA A 48 -6.48 6.00 -2.52
C ALA A 48 -7.86 5.47 -2.13
N ARG A 49 -7.93 4.28 -1.52
CA ARG A 49 -9.19 3.70 -1.04
C ARG A 49 -9.86 4.57 0.02
N GLU A 50 -9.13 4.98 1.06
CA GLU A 50 -9.72 5.78 2.13
C GLU A 50 -10.23 7.15 1.62
N SER A 51 -9.42 7.84 0.81
CA SER A 51 -9.79 9.15 0.25
C SER A 51 -10.96 9.05 -0.73
N CYS A 52 -10.90 8.11 -1.67
CA CYS A 52 -11.95 7.92 -2.67
C CYS A 52 -13.24 7.36 -2.06
N THR A 53 -13.16 6.46 -1.07
CA THR A 53 -14.34 6.01 -0.34
C THR A 53 -14.99 7.19 0.38
N GLN A 54 -14.24 7.98 1.14
CA GLN A 54 -14.82 9.12 1.87
C GLN A 54 -15.48 10.14 0.93
N ALA A 55 -14.80 10.51 -0.16
CA ALA A 55 -15.36 11.38 -1.18
C ALA A 55 -16.58 10.75 -1.88
N GLY A 56 -16.46 9.46 -2.20
CA GLY A 56 -17.49 8.63 -2.80
C GLY A 56 -18.76 8.63 -2.00
N GLU A 57 -18.68 8.37 -0.70
CA GLU A 57 -19.83 8.31 0.20
C GLU A 57 -20.52 9.67 0.33
N ALA A 58 -19.74 10.75 0.39
CA ALA A 58 -20.28 12.11 0.42
C ALA A 58 -21.07 12.47 -0.84
N LYS A 59 -20.73 11.89 -2.00
CA LYS A 59 -21.42 12.14 -3.28
C LYS A 59 -22.53 11.13 -3.57
N ALA A 60 -22.28 9.86 -3.29
CA ALA A 60 -23.20 8.75 -3.52
C ALA A 60 -24.34 8.71 -2.48
N GLY A 61 -24.16 9.35 -1.32
CA GLY A 61 -25.16 9.34 -0.23
C GLY A 61 -25.35 7.97 0.42
N THR A 62 -24.42 7.03 0.18
CA THR A 62 -24.43 5.67 0.71
C THR A 62 -23.02 5.25 1.09
N HIS A 63 -22.90 4.32 2.04
CA HIS A 63 -21.61 3.76 2.45
C HIS A 63 -21.04 2.85 1.35
N LEU A 64 -19.78 3.03 0.99
CA LEU A 64 -19.07 2.34 -0.07
C LEU A 64 -17.99 1.43 0.54
N TYR A 65 -18.35 0.17 0.77
CA TYR A 65 -17.47 -0.78 1.45
C TYR A 65 -16.18 -1.10 0.68
N MET A 66 -16.31 -1.85 -0.41
CA MET A 66 -15.18 -2.36 -1.18
C MET A 66 -15.36 -2.05 -2.66
N PRO A 67 -14.30 -1.58 -3.33
CA PRO A 67 -14.35 -1.38 -4.77
C PRO A 67 -14.55 -2.72 -5.46
N SER A 68 -15.42 -2.74 -6.46
CA SER A 68 -15.64 -3.91 -7.32
C SER A 68 -14.44 -4.15 -8.23
N GLU A 69 -13.78 -3.07 -8.65
CA GLU A 69 -12.58 -3.12 -9.48
C GLU A 69 -11.53 -2.13 -8.97
N SER A 70 -10.27 -2.56 -9.01
CA SER A 70 -9.13 -1.70 -8.70
C SER A 70 -8.06 -1.85 -9.77
N GLN A 71 -7.74 -0.76 -10.46
CA GLN A 71 -6.58 -0.68 -11.34
C GLN A 71 -5.50 0.18 -10.69
N SER A 72 -4.25 -0.28 -10.73
CA SER A 72 -3.12 0.46 -10.20
C SER A 72 -1.92 0.25 -11.10
N ASP A 73 -1.20 1.33 -11.35
CA ASP A 73 0.10 1.29 -12.05
C ASP A 73 1.24 0.90 -11.08
N GLY A 74 0.91 0.62 -9.82
CA GLY A 74 1.86 0.29 -8.76
C GLY A 74 2.70 1.47 -8.27
N ASN A 75 2.83 2.52 -9.09
CA ASN A 75 3.70 3.65 -8.79
C ASN A 75 2.96 5.01 -8.81
N SER A 76 2.21 5.33 -9.86
CA SER A 76 1.80 6.73 -10.07
C SER A 76 0.34 7.01 -9.73
N TYR A 77 -0.55 6.07 -10.02
CA TYR A 77 -1.99 6.25 -9.85
C TYR A 77 -2.70 4.96 -9.47
N VAL A 78 -3.87 5.12 -8.84
CA VAL A 78 -4.83 4.07 -8.50
C VAL A 78 -6.21 4.53 -8.96
N SER A 79 -6.90 3.69 -9.72
CA SER A 79 -8.29 3.86 -10.11
C SER A 79 -9.14 2.82 -9.40
N LEU A 80 -10.21 3.27 -8.75
CA LEU A 80 -11.11 2.44 -7.98
C LEU A 80 -12.52 2.61 -8.51
N THR A 81 -13.21 1.50 -8.75
CA THR A 81 -14.58 1.49 -9.26
C THR A 81 -15.48 0.75 -8.27
N TRP A 82 -16.61 1.36 -7.92
CA TRP A 82 -17.66 0.77 -7.08
C TRP A 82 -18.92 0.61 -7.92
N ASN A 83 -19.41 -0.61 -8.01
CA ASN A 83 -20.77 -0.87 -8.44
C ASN A 83 -21.62 -1.03 -7.18
N TYR A 84 -22.61 -0.17 -7.01
CA TYR A 84 -23.49 -0.23 -5.85
C TYR A 84 -24.94 -0.02 -6.28
N THR A 85 -25.84 -0.67 -5.56
CA THR A 85 -27.27 -0.54 -5.81
C THR A 85 -27.88 0.39 -4.77
N ASN A 86 -28.18 1.63 -5.14
CA ASN A 86 -28.89 2.59 -4.28
C ASN A 86 -29.95 3.29 -5.11
N ASN A 87 -31.21 2.85 -5.02
CA ASN A 87 -32.30 3.28 -5.90
C ASN A 87 -32.06 3.04 -7.41
N GLY A 88 -31.14 2.13 -7.75
CA GLY A 88 -30.72 1.81 -9.11
C GLY A 88 -29.30 1.25 -9.11
N ASP A 89 -28.85 0.68 -10.22
CA ASP A 89 -27.45 0.28 -10.40
C ASP A 89 -26.62 1.50 -10.76
N HIS A 90 -25.71 1.86 -9.86
CA HIS A 90 -24.83 3.02 -10.01
C HIS A 90 -23.37 2.60 -10.05
N VAL A 91 -22.59 3.31 -10.87
CA VAL A 91 -21.15 3.09 -11.00
C VAL A 91 -20.41 4.35 -10.59
N LEU A 92 -19.62 4.26 -9.52
CA LEU A 92 -18.71 5.32 -9.11
C LEU A 92 -17.28 4.94 -9.49
N THR A 93 -16.58 5.82 -10.20
CA THR A 93 -15.16 5.65 -10.52
C THR A 93 -14.39 6.81 -9.91
N CYS A 94 -13.30 6.51 -9.19
CA CYS A 94 -12.39 7.49 -8.61
C CYS A 94 -10.95 7.19 -9.04
N ARG A 95 -10.27 8.20 -9.56
CA ARG A 95 -8.85 8.16 -9.91
C ARG A 95 -8.05 9.00 -8.90
N TYR A 96 -7.07 8.35 -8.28
CA TYR A 96 -6.17 8.94 -7.32
C TYR A 96 -4.73 8.89 -7.84
N GLU A 97 -4.07 10.04 -7.90
CA GLU A 97 -2.64 10.17 -8.23
C GLU A 97 -1.83 10.49 -6.97
N ARG A 98 -0.66 9.87 -6.83
CA ARG A 98 0.21 9.99 -5.63
C ARG A 98 0.46 11.46 -5.26
N ASP A 99 0.82 12.29 -6.24
CA ASP A 99 1.22 13.69 -6.03
C ASP A 99 0.06 14.68 -6.07
N LYS A 100 -1.08 14.31 -6.65
CA LYS A 100 -2.21 15.23 -6.88
C LYS A 100 -3.45 14.91 -6.03
N GLY A 101 -3.55 13.71 -5.45
CA GLY A 101 -4.77 13.24 -4.81
C GLY A 101 -5.82 12.80 -5.81
N ILE A 102 -7.10 13.03 -5.51
CA ILE A 102 -8.19 12.65 -6.41
C ILE A 102 -8.15 13.57 -7.64
N THR A 103 -7.84 13.00 -8.80
CA THR A 103 -7.76 13.76 -10.07
C THR A 103 -9.02 13.63 -10.91
N GLU A 104 -9.75 12.53 -10.75
CA GLU A 104 -11.00 12.30 -11.45
C GLU A 104 -11.97 11.56 -10.54
N MET A 105 -13.23 11.97 -10.56
CA MET A 105 -14.30 11.25 -9.91
C MET A 105 -15.55 11.38 -10.77
N THR A 106 -16.11 10.23 -11.14
CA THR A 106 -17.32 10.14 -11.96
C THR A 106 -18.35 9.25 -11.28
N LEU A 107 -19.61 9.66 -11.39
CA LEU A 107 -20.77 8.89 -10.98
C LEU A 107 -21.62 8.65 -12.22
N ASP A 108 -21.84 7.38 -12.57
CA ASP A 108 -22.51 6.94 -13.79
C ASP A 108 -21.92 7.55 -15.07
N GLY A 109 -20.59 7.76 -15.07
CA GLY A 109 -19.86 8.42 -16.15
C GLY A 109 -19.94 9.94 -16.17
N ALA A 110 -20.71 10.57 -15.27
CA ALA A 110 -20.77 12.02 -15.13
C ALA A 110 -19.75 12.52 -14.10
N PRO A 111 -18.92 13.54 -14.42
CA PRO A 111 -17.94 14.08 -13.47
C PRO A 111 -18.65 14.81 -12.31
N VAL A 112 -18.30 14.47 -11.07
CA VAL A 112 -18.94 15.02 -9.85
C VAL A 112 -18.32 16.33 -9.34
N GLY A 113 -17.52 17.00 -10.18
CA GLY A 113 -16.85 18.28 -9.88
C GLY A 113 -15.57 18.14 -9.04
N ASN A 114 -14.94 19.26 -8.67
CA ASN A 114 -13.71 19.22 -7.87
C ASN A 114 -13.97 18.59 -6.50
N VAL A 115 -13.36 17.43 -6.29
CA VAL A 115 -13.41 16.69 -5.02
C VAL A 115 -12.12 16.98 -4.28
N SER A 116 -12.14 18.02 -3.45
CA SER A 116 -11.06 18.30 -2.51
C SER A 116 -11.30 17.48 -1.24
N VAL A 117 -10.59 16.37 -1.09
CA VAL A 117 -10.51 15.69 0.20
C VAL A 117 -9.44 16.42 0.99
N ASP A 118 -9.82 16.95 2.15
CA ASP A 118 -8.92 17.67 3.05
C ASP A 118 -7.86 16.69 3.58
N ARG A 119 -6.74 16.61 2.87
CA ARG A 119 -5.62 15.70 3.16
C ARG A 119 -4.93 16.04 4.50
N GLY A 120 -5.35 17.11 5.17
CA GLY A 120 -4.80 17.59 6.44
C GLY A 120 -5.41 16.97 7.69
N ALA A 121 -6.51 16.21 7.60
CA ALA A 121 -7.24 15.78 8.81
C ALA A 121 -7.04 14.32 9.22
N ASP A 122 -6.65 13.40 8.32
CA ASP A 122 -6.70 11.96 8.62
C ASP A 122 -5.56 11.15 7.97
N ALA A 123 -4.35 11.28 8.51
CA ALA A 123 -3.32 10.24 8.53
C ALA A 123 -2.27 10.60 9.61
N PRO A 124 -1.87 9.74 10.57
CA PRO A 124 -2.46 8.54 11.17
C PRO A 124 -2.84 8.81 12.66
N SER A 125 -3.65 9.82 12.94
CA SER A 125 -4.00 10.18 14.34
C SER A 125 -5.01 9.23 14.99
N ARG A 126 -5.73 8.41 14.20
CA ARG A 126 -6.64 7.37 14.73
C ARG A 126 -5.92 6.19 15.38
N ALA A 127 -4.62 5.99 15.12
CA ALA A 127 -3.82 4.98 15.84
C ALA A 127 -3.30 5.49 17.21
N ALA A 128 -3.24 6.81 17.43
CA ALA A 128 -2.80 7.40 18.69
C ALA A 128 -3.96 7.80 19.62
N GLY A 129 -5.15 8.04 19.08
CA GLY A 129 -6.32 8.50 19.86
C GLY A 129 -7.04 7.41 20.68
N ALA A 130 -6.80 6.12 20.42
CA ALA A 130 -7.47 5.03 21.13
C ALA A 130 -6.83 4.67 22.49
N ALA A 131 -5.74 5.34 22.90
CA ALA A 131 -5.03 5.04 24.14
C ALA A 131 -5.20 6.09 25.26
N ASN A 132 -5.93 7.19 25.05
CA ASN A 132 -6.06 8.22 26.08
C ASN A 132 -7.51 8.71 26.24
N GLY A 133 -8.34 7.87 26.85
CA GLY A 133 -9.72 8.23 27.11
C GLY A 133 -10.52 7.23 27.93
N LYS A 134 -9.92 6.59 28.96
CA LYS A 134 -10.72 5.87 29.97
C LYS A 134 -9.97 5.58 31.25
N HIS A 135 -9.71 6.57 32.10
CA HIS A 135 -9.55 6.36 33.55
C HIS A 135 -9.94 7.64 34.30
N ASP A 136 -11.19 8.06 34.15
CA ASP A 136 -11.87 8.89 35.16
C ASP A 136 -13.35 8.52 35.18
N ALA A 137 -13.70 7.61 36.08
CA ALA A 137 -15.04 7.44 36.62
C ALA A 137 -14.96 6.67 37.95
N GLY A 138 -14.83 7.43 39.04
CA GLY A 138 -15.56 7.27 40.30
C GLY A 138 -15.35 6.00 41.14
N HIS A 139 -14.69 6.16 42.29
CA HIS A 139 -15.30 5.95 43.61
C HIS A 139 -14.49 6.67 44.69
#